data_AF-G4ZKI3-F1
#
_entry.id   AF-G4ZKI3-F1
#
_cell.length_a   1.000
_cell.length_b   1.000
_cell.length_c   1.000
_cell.angle_alpha   90.00
_cell.angle_beta   90.00
_cell.angle_gamma   90.00
#
_symmetry.space_group_name_H-M   'P 1'
#
loop_
_entity.id
_entity.type
_entity.pdbx_description
1 polymer ?
#
loop_
_entity_poly.entity_id
_entity_poly.type
_entity_poly.pdbx_seq_one_letter_code
_entity_poly.pdbx_strand_id
1 'polypeptide(L)'
;MPGSVVVASNLRRTIDTARIASASRLETPGERIHVLSCLQEIGRNLDTLALSAPHSAHPHEVLVQGLRGEKRHDELFNVAESHGNKAVLGSGRDRLLAFAHWVFKQQKDVVVVYGHSLWFRAFCREFFPSDLQHEAKEAKMSNCGVVTFMLEERNRGGGEAAQYSIQPESFQHLI
;
A
#
# COMPACT_ATOMS: atom_id res chain seq x y z
N MET A 1 6.49 12.42 -9.71
CA MET A 1 7.44 11.53 -10.39
C MET A 1 6.69 10.71 -11.43
N PRO A 2 6.85 10.97 -12.74
CA PRO A 2 6.07 10.31 -13.81
C PRO A 2 6.26 8.79 -13.94
N GLY A 3 7.27 8.20 -13.29
CA GLY A 3 7.63 6.77 -13.40
C GLY A 3 7.21 5.85 -12.25
N SER A 4 6.21 6.22 -11.44
CA SER A 4 5.76 5.36 -10.32
C SER A 4 4.25 5.07 -10.34
N VAL A 5 3.76 4.14 -9.52
CA VAL A 5 2.32 3.95 -9.21
C VAL A 5 2.06 4.38 -7.77
N VAL A 6 0.95 5.07 -7.50
CA VAL A 6 0.51 5.35 -6.13
C VAL A 6 -0.52 4.32 -5.69
N VAL A 7 -0.29 3.74 -4.51
CA VAL A 7 -1.22 2.81 -3.89
C VAL A 7 -1.55 3.24 -2.47
N ALA A 8 -2.76 2.92 -2.03
CA ALA A 8 -3.21 3.13 -0.67
C ALA A 8 -3.99 1.90 -0.18
N SER A 9 -4.01 1.68 1.12
CA SER A 9 -4.98 0.77 1.71
C SER A 9 -6.42 1.29 1.54
N ASN A 10 -7.40 0.41 1.68
CA ASN A 10 -8.82 0.76 1.70
C ASN A 10 -9.32 1.45 2.99
N LEU A 11 -8.43 1.79 3.93
CA LEU A 11 -8.77 2.54 5.12
C LEU A 11 -8.76 4.05 4.85
N ARG A 12 -9.82 4.73 5.29
CA ARG A 12 -10.04 6.17 5.08
C ARG A 12 -8.81 7.04 5.34
N ARG A 13 -8.17 6.86 6.51
CA ARG A 13 -6.99 7.66 6.91
C ARG A 13 -5.86 7.59 5.89
N THR A 14 -5.70 6.46 5.21
CA THR A 14 -4.63 6.24 4.24
C THR A 14 -5.00 6.79 2.89
N ILE A 15 -6.27 6.65 2.48
CA ILE A 15 -6.81 7.27 1.26
C ILE A 15 -6.69 8.80 1.34
N ASP A 16 -7.09 9.39 2.47
CA ASP A 16 -6.99 10.83 2.72
C ASP A 16 -5.53 11.31 2.68
N THR A 17 -4.63 10.58 3.36
CA THR A 17 -3.19 10.89 3.34
C THR A 17 -2.62 10.81 1.92
N ALA A 18 -2.96 9.77 1.17
CA ALA A 18 -2.50 9.59 -0.21
C ALA A 18 -3.00 10.71 -1.13
N ARG A 19 -4.29 11.08 -1.03
CA ARG A 19 -4.88 12.16 -1.81
C ARG A 19 -4.21 13.50 -1.54
N ILE A 20 -4.00 13.85 -0.27
CA ILE A 20 -3.35 15.11 0.12
C ILE A 20 -1.89 15.13 -0.34
N ALA A 21 -1.13 14.08 -0.02
CA ALA A 21 0.30 14.01 -0.34
C ALA A 21 0.59 13.87 -1.84
N SER A 22 -0.36 13.36 -2.62
CA SER A 22 -0.25 13.20 -4.09
C SER A 22 -1.07 14.23 -4.87
N ALA A 23 -1.55 15.31 -4.25
CA ALA A 23 -2.46 16.27 -4.88
C ALA A 23 -1.97 16.78 -6.25
N SER A 24 -0.75 17.31 -6.31
CA SER A 24 -0.15 17.83 -7.55
C SER A 24 0.01 16.76 -8.63
N ARG A 25 0.22 15.51 -8.24
CA ARG A 25 0.31 14.38 -9.17
C ARG A 25 -1.06 14.04 -9.74
N LEU A 26 -2.11 14.10 -8.93
CA LEU A 26 -3.47 13.76 -9.33
C LEU A 26 -4.06 14.76 -10.33
N GLU A 27 -3.50 15.95 -10.47
CA GLU A 27 -3.82 16.91 -11.55
C GLU A 27 -3.40 16.38 -12.93
N THR A 28 -2.42 15.48 -13.01
CA THR A 28 -1.96 14.91 -14.29
C THR A 28 -3.00 13.94 -14.87
N PRO A 29 -3.45 14.08 -16.13
CA PRO A 29 -4.41 13.16 -16.74
C PRO A 29 -3.98 11.69 -16.65
N GLY A 30 -4.92 10.80 -16.34
CA GLY A 30 -4.67 9.36 -16.21
C GLY A 30 -4.05 8.89 -14.88
N GLU A 31 -3.44 9.78 -14.10
CA GLU A 31 -2.92 9.44 -12.76
C GLU A 31 -4.05 9.19 -11.76
N ARG A 32 -3.96 8.09 -11.01
CA ARG A 32 -4.94 7.65 -10.00
C ARG A 32 -4.25 7.01 -8.80
N ILE A 33 -4.91 6.98 -7.66
CA ILE A 33 -4.52 6.16 -6.51
C ILE A 33 -5.18 4.79 -6.63
N HIS A 34 -4.39 3.72 -6.62
CA HIS A 34 -4.91 2.35 -6.57
C HIS A 34 -5.21 1.97 -5.11
N VAL A 35 -6.46 1.59 -4.84
CA VAL A 35 -6.91 1.20 -3.50
C VAL A 35 -6.87 -0.32 -3.38
N LEU A 36 -6.02 -0.83 -2.50
CA LEU A 36 -5.76 -2.27 -2.37
C LEU A 36 -6.18 -2.76 -0.97
N SER A 37 -7.06 -3.76 -0.89
CA SER A 37 -7.45 -4.39 0.39
C SER A 37 -6.30 -5.19 1.03
N CYS A 38 -5.33 -5.66 0.26
CA CYS A 38 -4.17 -6.38 0.78
C CYS A 38 -3.28 -5.50 1.68
N LEU A 39 -3.33 -4.17 1.54
CA LEU A 39 -2.64 -3.18 2.37
C LEU A 39 -3.38 -2.83 3.67
N GLN A 40 -4.57 -3.39 3.93
CA GLN A 40 -5.36 -3.06 5.12
C GLN A 40 -4.62 -3.45 6.41
N GLU A 41 -4.68 -2.57 7.43
CA GLU A 41 -3.99 -2.78 8.71
C GLU A 41 -4.32 -4.14 9.36
N ILE A 42 -3.30 -4.77 9.96
CA ILE A 42 -3.39 -6.13 10.55
C ILE A 42 -4.15 -6.15 11.89
N GLY A 43 -4.23 -5.01 12.59
CA GLY A 43 -4.89 -4.91 13.89
C GLY A 43 -6.36 -5.39 13.89
N ARG A 44 -6.87 -5.67 15.09
CA ARG A 44 -8.27 -6.12 15.31
C ARG A 44 -9.21 -5.01 15.77
N ASN A 45 -8.68 -3.82 16.01
CA ASN A 45 -9.45 -2.68 16.46
C ASN A 45 -10.44 -2.21 15.38
N LEU A 46 -11.56 -1.63 15.78
CA LEU A 46 -12.62 -1.17 14.86
C LEU A 46 -12.10 -0.16 13.83
N ASP A 47 -11.15 0.69 14.21
CA ASP A 47 -10.50 1.67 13.34
C ASP A 47 -9.62 1.04 12.25
N THR A 48 -9.40 -0.28 12.29
CA THR A 48 -8.72 -1.04 11.24
C THR A 48 -9.68 -1.65 10.22
N LEU A 49 -10.97 -1.35 10.31
CA LEU A 49 -11.99 -1.76 9.34
C LEU A 49 -12.26 -0.65 8.33
N ALA A 50 -12.38 -1.04 7.06
CA ALA A 50 -12.88 -0.19 6.00
C ALA A 50 -14.36 0.09 6.24
N LEU A 51 -14.73 1.36 6.12
CA LEU A 51 -16.12 1.81 6.16
C LEU A 51 -16.79 1.68 4.79
N SER A 52 -15.99 1.73 3.72
CA SER A 52 -16.46 1.63 2.35
C SER A 52 -16.83 0.21 1.96
N ALA A 53 -17.87 0.07 1.14
CA ALA A 53 -18.21 -1.19 0.50
C ALA A 53 -17.10 -1.64 -0.47
N PRO A 54 -16.99 -2.94 -0.77
CA PRO A 54 -16.09 -3.45 -1.80
C PRO A 54 -16.25 -2.68 -3.13
N HIS A 55 -15.13 -2.45 -3.81
CA HIS A 55 -15.01 -1.71 -5.06
C HIS A 55 -15.57 -0.28 -5.00
N SER A 56 -15.56 0.32 -3.81
CA SER A 56 -15.91 1.71 -3.61
C SER A 56 -14.86 2.42 -2.77
N ALA A 57 -14.65 3.70 -3.10
CA ALA A 57 -14.07 4.67 -2.19
C ALA A 57 -15.22 5.61 -1.82
N HIS A 58 -15.46 5.89 -0.55
CA HIS A 58 -16.55 6.80 -0.19
C HIS A 58 -16.20 8.24 -0.59
N PRO A 59 -17.11 8.97 -1.27
CA PRO A 59 -16.99 10.42 -1.44
C PRO A 59 -16.94 11.09 -0.07
N HIS A 60 -15.99 11.99 0.12
CA HIS A 60 -15.88 12.75 1.36
C HIS A 60 -16.74 14.01 1.27
N GLU A 61 -17.86 14.05 1.98
CA GLU A 61 -18.68 15.26 2.19
C GLU A 61 -18.05 16.24 3.20
N VAL A 62 -16.92 15.91 3.86
CA VAL A 62 -16.31 16.76 4.91
C VAL A 62 -15.10 17.54 4.41
N LEU A 63 -14.45 17.09 3.33
CA LEU A 63 -13.41 17.84 2.61
C LEU A 63 -14.05 18.56 1.41
N VAL A 64 -15.04 19.43 1.69
CA VAL A 64 -15.88 20.11 0.68
C VAL A 64 -15.12 21.15 -0.14
N GLN A 65 -13.97 21.63 0.34
CA GLN A 65 -13.10 22.47 -0.47
C GLN A 65 -12.11 21.57 -1.20
N GLY A 66 -12.53 21.12 -2.38
CA GLY A 66 -11.63 20.45 -3.30
C GLY A 66 -10.39 21.31 -3.54
N LEU A 67 -9.22 20.68 -3.54
CA LEU A 67 -8.01 21.32 -4.03
C LEU A 67 -8.30 21.85 -5.45
N ARG A 68 -7.86 23.07 -5.76
CA ARG A 68 -8.16 23.71 -7.06
C ARG A 68 -7.74 22.76 -8.21
N GLY A 69 -8.68 22.41 -9.10
CA GLY A 69 -8.40 21.51 -10.23
C GLY A 69 -8.65 20.03 -9.97
N GLU A 70 -9.31 19.66 -8.87
CA GLU A 70 -9.63 18.26 -8.58
C GLU A 70 -10.47 17.60 -9.67
N LYS A 71 -9.95 16.47 -10.18
CA LYS A 71 -10.72 15.50 -10.94
C LYS A 71 -11.97 15.08 -10.16
N ARG A 72 -12.97 14.59 -10.88
CA ARG A 72 -14.14 13.98 -10.20
C ARG A 72 -13.67 12.83 -9.31
N HIS A 73 -14.39 12.58 -8.22
CA HIS A 73 -14.01 11.55 -7.23
C HIS A 73 -13.79 10.16 -7.86
N ASP A 74 -14.60 9.80 -8.85
CA ASP A 74 -14.51 8.55 -9.62
C ASP A 74 -13.25 8.46 -10.50
N GLU A 75 -12.62 9.58 -10.82
CA GLU A 75 -11.39 9.63 -11.61
C GLU A 75 -10.13 9.63 -10.74
N LEU A 76 -10.24 9.87 -9.43
CA LEU A 76 -9.11 9.91 -8.50
C LEU A 76 -8.64 8.50 -8.09
N PHE A 77 -9.55 7.54 -8.06
CA PHE A 77 -9.29 6.23 -7.47
C PHE A 77 -9.49 5.08 -8.46
N ASN A 78 -8.57 4.12 -8.44
CA ASN A 78 -8.79 2.79 -9.02
C ASN A 78 -9.11 1.82 -7.87
N VAL A 79 -10.35 1.34 -7.82
CA VAL A 79 -10.88 0.51 -6.73
C VAL A 79 -11.07 -0.97 -7.12
N ALA A 80 -10.49 -1.41 -8.24
CA ALA A 80 -10.62 -2.77 -8.73
C ALA A 80 -10.16 -3.83 -7.69
N GLU A 81 -9.13 -3.51 -6.90
CA GLU A 81 -8.55 -4.40 -5.88
C GLU A 81 -8.99 -4.05 -4.44
N SER A 82 -10.01 -3.21 -4.29
CA SER A 82 -10.59 -2.83 -2.99
C SER A 82 -11.71 -3.80 -2.61
N HIS A 83 -11.36 -5.02 -2.22
CA HIS A 83 -12.32 -6.09 -1.89
C HIS A 83 -13.03 -5.94 -0.52
N GLY A 84 -12.97 -4.76 0.10
CA GLY A 84 -13.53 -4.52 1.43
C GLY A 84 -12.68 -5.08 2.57
N ASN A 85 -13.32 -5.42 3.70
CA ASN A 85 -12.64 -5.78 4.94
C ASN A 85 -11.93 -7.14 4.89
N LYS A 86 -10.77 -7.21 5.54
CA LYS A 86 -10.08 -8.47 5.85
C LYS A 86 -11.03 -9.49 6.47
N ALA A 87 -10.98 -10.73 6.00
CA ALA A 87 -11.77 -11.83 6.53
C ALA A 87 -11.36 -12.16 7.97
N VAL A 88 -12.34 -12.55 8.82
CA VAL A 88 -12.11 -12.88 10.24
C VAL A 88 -11.11 -14.03 10.41
N LEU A 89 -11.16 -15.01 9.51
CA LEU A 89 -10.26 -16.16 9.46
C LEU A 89 -9.21 -16.03 8.33
N GLY A 90 -9.01 -14.83 7.82
CA GLY A 90 -8.06 -14.57 6.74
C GLY A 90 -6.60 -14.64 7.19
N SER A 91 -5.74 -15.11 6.30
CA SER A 91 -4.29 -15.12 6.52
C SER A 91 -3.70 -13.71 6.29
N GLY A 92 -3.01 -13.19 7.30
CA GLY A 92 -2.25 -11.94 7.16
C GLY A 92 -1.14 -12.09 6.11
N ARG A 93 -0.48 -13.24 6.09
CA ARG A 93 0.60 -13.58 5.17
C ARG A 93 0.15 -13.57 3.70
N ASP A 94 -1.02 -14.11 3.42
CA ASP A 94 -1.56 -14.17 2.05
C ASP A 94 -1.77 -12.76 1.50
N ARG A 95 -2.13 -11.79 2.35
CA ARG A 95 -2.24 -10.38 1.96
C ARG A 95 -0.89 -9.74 1.69
N LEU A 96 0.15 -10.09 2.45
CA LEU A 96 1.52 -9.63 2.19
C LEU A 96 2.02 -10.16 0.83
N LEU A 97 1.81 -11.45 0.57
CA LEU A 97 2.14 -12.08 -0.71
C LEU A 97 1.32 -11.52 -1.87
N ALA A 98 0.02 -11.30 -1.67
CA ALA A 98 -0.83 -10.68 -2.68
C ALA A 98 -0.36 -9.28 -3.06
N PHE A 99 0.14 -8.49 -2.10
CA PHE A 99 0.74 -7.20 -2.40
C PHE A 99 2.07 -7.34 -3.16
N ALA A 100 2.99 -8.20 -2.72
CA ALA A 100 4.25 -8.42 -3.43
C ALA A 100 4.02 -8.86 -4.88
N HIS A 101 3.14 -9.84 -5.09
CA HIS A 101 2.72 -10.27 -6.43
C HIS A 101 2.06 -9.14 -7.24
N TRP A 102 1.26 -8.28 -6.60
CA TRP A 102 0.68 -7.12 -7.26
C TRP A 102 1.76 -6.14 -7.73
N VAL A 103 2.81 -5.91 -6.94
CA VAL A 103 3.94 -5.02 -7.30
C VAL A 103 4.61 -5.49 -8.59
N PHE A 104 4.92 -6.78 -8.71
CA PHE A 104 5.58 -7.33 -9.91
C PHE A 104 4.67 -7.45 -11.15
N LYS A 105 3.37 -7.16 -11.02
CA LYS A 105 2.46 -7.01 -12.17
C LYS A 105 2.42 -5.59 -12.73
N GLN A 106 3.05 -4.62 -12.08
CA GLN A 106 3.02 -3.23 -12.52
C GLN A 106 4.00 -3.00 -13.67
N GLN A 107 3.64 -2.10 -14.59
CA GLN A 107 4.53 -1.68 -15.68
C GLN A 107 5.59 -0.65 -15.25
N LYS A 108 5.53 -0.18 -14.00
CA LYS A 108 6.41 0.87 -13.48
C LYS A 108 7.27 0.31 -12.36
N ASP A 109 8.54 0.69 -12.32
CA ASP A 109 9.53 0.15 -11.39
C ASP A 109 9.36 0.64 -9.95
N VAL A 110 8.67 1.77 -9.76
CA VAL A 110 8.49 2.39 -8.45
C VAL A 110 7.04 2.33 -8.01
N VAL A 111 6.79 1.82 -6.80
CA VAL A 111 5.48 1.84 -6.16
C VAL A 111 5.55 2.69 -4.89
N VAL A 112 4.77 3.77 -4.85
CA VAL A 112 4.64 4.64 -3.68
C VAL A 112 3.46 4.14 -2.85
N VAL A 113 3.77 3.61 -1.67
CA VAL A 113 2.78 2.96 -0.80
C VAL A 113 2.40 3.86 0.37
N TYR A 114 1.13 4.23 0.43
CA TYR A 114 0.52 4.76 1.64
C TYR A 114 -0.09 3.58 2.40
N GLY A 115 0.45 3.28 3.58
CA GLY A 115 0.13 2.05 4.32
C GLY A 115 -0.01 2.27 5.82
N HIS A 116 0.23 1.21 6.58
CA HIS A 116 0.13 1.22 8.04
C HIS A 116 1.33 0.54 8.67
N SER A 117 1.68 1.00 9.86
CA SER A 117 2.88 0.56 10.56
C SER A 117 2.91 -0.92 10.96
N LEU A 118 1.80 -1.55 11.39
CA LEU A 118 1.84 -2.97 11.76
C LEU A 118 1.86 -3.85 10.52
N TRP A 119 1.10 -3.49 9.48
CA TRP A 119 1.20 -4.09 8.16
C TRP A 119 2.63 -4.03 7.63
N PHE A 120 3.26 -2.85 7.68
CA PHE A 120 4.62 -2.65 7.20
C PHE A 120 5.65 -3.47 7.98
N ARG A 121 5.53 -3.49 9.32
CA ARG A 121 6.38 -4.34 10.16
C ARG A 121 6.23 -5.82 9.80
N ALA A 122 5.01 -6.29 9.56
CA ALA A 122 4.77 -7.66 9.14
C ALA A 122 5.33 -7.95 7.74
N PHE A 123 5.22 -6.99 6.81
CA PHE A 123 5.82 -7.07 5.48
C PHE A 123 7.35 -7.22 5.59
N CYS A 124 8.00 -6.42 6.43
CA CYS A 124 9.42 -6.54 6.71
C CYS A 124 9.78 -7.90 7.32
N ARG A 125 9.00 -8.39 8.30
CA ARG A 125 9.23 -9.72 8.90
C ARG A 125 9.11 -10.87 7.89
N GLU A 126 8.22 -10.75 6.92
CA GLU A 126 8.02 -11.77 5.88
C GLU A 126 9.14 -11.77 4.84
N PHE A 127 9.60 -10.58 4.41
CA PHE A 127 10.45 -10.45 3.21
C PHE A 127 11.91 -10.07 3.48
N PHE A 128 12.28 -9.67 4.70
CA PHE A 128 13.69 -9.68 5.08
C PHE A 128 14.18 -11.11 5.34
N PRO A 129 15.48 -11.40 5.17
CA PRO A 129 16.07 -12.65 5.64
C PRO A 129 15.70 -12.94 7.10
N SER A 130 15.40 -14.20 7.39
CA SER A 130 14.88 -14.61 8.70
C SER A 130 15.88 -14.37 9.83
N ASP A 131 17.16 -14.61 9.55
CA ASP A 131 18.32 -14.48 10.42
C ASP A 131 18.81 -13.04 10.59
N LEU A 132 18.39 -12.13 9.69
CA LEU A 132 18.75 -10.72 9.78
C LEU A 132 17.98 -10.02 10.92
N GLN A 133 18.71 -9.39 11.83
CA GLN A 133 18.13 -8.43 12.77
C GLN A 133 18.04 -7.06 12.10
N HIS A 134 16.83 -6.50 12.02
CA HIS A 134 16.58 -5.22 11.38
C HIS A 134 15.49 -4.46 12.13
N GLU A 135 15.64 -3.15 12.34
CA GLU A 135 14.70 -2.35 13.15
C GLU A 135 13.27 -2.40 12.60
N ALA A 136 13.11 -2.39 11.27
CA ALA A 136 11.83 -2.48 10.58
C ALA A 136 11.07 -3.81 10.84
N LYS A 137 11.75 -4.86 11.34
CA LYS A 137 11.10 -6.11 11.79
C LYS A 137 10.51 -5.96 13.18
N GLU A 138 10.98 -5.05 14.02
CA GLU A 138 10.58 -4.98 15.44
C GLU A 138 9.79 -3.72 15.79
N ALA A 139 10.28 -2.58 15.34
CA ALA A 139 9.72 -1.28 15.66
C ALA A 139 8.49 -0.95 14.80
N LYS A 140 7.59 -0.18 15.39
CA LYS A 140 6.49 0.46 14.65
C LYS A 140 7.04 1.70 13.98
N MET A 141 6.82 1.85 12.66
CA MET A 141 7.14 3.09 11.95
C MET A 141 6.39 4.27 12.60
N SER A 142 7.05 5.41 12.71
CA SER A 142 6.43 6.69 13.09
C SER A 142 5.31 7.06 12.11
N ASN A 143 4.31 7.79 12.59
CA ASN A 143 3.28 8.32 11.69
C ASN A 143 3.94 9.27 10.69
N CYS A 144 3.56 9.15 9.42
CA CYS A 144 4.15 9.90 8.30
C CYS A 144 5.66 9.67 8.09
N GLY A 145 6.26 8.68 8.75
CA GLY A 145 7.63 8.25 8.45
C GLY A 145 7.73 7.76 7.01
N VAL A 146 8.88 7.98 6.39
CA VAL A 146 9.10 7.61 4.99
C VAL A 146 10.31 6.69 4.90
N VAL A 147 10.12 5.55 4.24
CA VAL A 147 11.18 4.59 3.97
C VAL A 147 11.20 4.20 2.50
N THR A 148 12.35 3.77 2.03
CA THR A 148 12.54 3.21 0.69
C THR A 148 13.33 1.92 0.78
N PHE A 149 13.04 0.98 -0.10
CA PHE A 149 13.80 -0.27 -0.25
C PHE A 149 13.48 -0.89 -1.62
N MET A 150 14.35 -1.79 -2.08
CA MET A 150 14.15 -2.62 -3.25
C MET A 150 13.51 -3.95 -2.83
N LEU A 151 12.44 -4.31 -3.52
CA LEU A 151 11.81 -5.62 -3.46
C LEU A 151 12.24 -6.41 -4.69
N GLU A 152 12.69 -7.64 -4.50
CA GLU A 152 13.06 -8.58 -5.57
C GLU A 152 12.03 -9.69 -5.71
N GLU A 153 11.86 -10.17 -6.95
CA GLU A 153 11.18 -11.43 -7.25
C GLU A 153 12.23 -12.42 -7.76
N ARG A 154 12.24 -13.62 -7.17
CA ARG A 154 13.03 -14.76 -7.63
C ARG A 154 12.09 -15.83 -8.14
N ASN A 155 12.14 -16.05 -9.45
CA ASN A 155 11.45 -17.17 -10.08
C ASN A 155 12.30 -18.44 -9.91
N ARG A 156 11.84 -19.34 -9.05
CA ARG A 156 12.35 -20.71 -9.01
C ARG A 156 11.71 -21.43 -10.20
N GLY A 157 12.49 -21.67 -11.25
CA GLY A 157 11.99 -22.37 -12.44
C GLY A 157 11.26 -23.68 -12.09
N GLY A 158 10.41 -24.17 -12.99
CA GLY A 158 9.71 -25.45 -12.81
C GLY A 158 8.30 -25.35 -12.21
N GLY A 159 7.67 -24.18 -12.22
CA GLY A 159 6.27 -23.99 -11.78
C GLY A 159 6.12 -23.75 -10.27
N GLU A 160 7.21 -23.53 -9.54
CA GLU A 160 7.15 -23.08 -8.15
C GLU A 160 6.62 -21.64 -8.05
N ALA A 161 5.97 -21.33 -6.92
CA ALA A 161 5.50 -19.98 -6.65
C ALA A 161 6.70 -19.01 -6.54
N ALA A 162 6.53 -17.82 -7.10
CA ALA A 162 7.51 -16.73 -7.00
C ALA A 162 7.86 -16.44 -5.54
N GLN A 163 9.16 -16.27 -5.28
CA GLN A 163 9.66 -15.86 -3.97
C GLN A 163 10.00 -14.38 -3.99
N TYR A 164 9.67 -13.66 -2.93
CA TYR A 164 9.95 -12.24 -2.81
C TYR A 164 10.91 -11.97 -1.65
N SER A 165 11.77 -10.97 -1.80
CA SER A 165 12.70 -10.57 -0.74
C SER A 165 13.03 -9.08 -0.80
N ILE A 166 13.22 -8.44 0.36
CA ILE A 166 13.76 -7.09 0.46
C ILE A 166 15.29 -7.17 0.41
N GLN A 167 15.94 -6.36 -0.43
CA GLN A 167 17.40 -6.19 -0.40
C GLN A 167 17.78 -5.35 0.83
N PRO A 168 18.46 -5.90 1.84
CA PRO A 168 18.64 -5.16 3.09
C PRO A 168 19.43 -3.86 2.98
N GLU A 169 20.46 -3.86 2.16
CA GLU A 169 21.32 -2.71 1.87
C GLU A 169 20.60 -1.55 1.16
N SER A 170 19.46 -1.82 0.53
CA SER A 170 18.65 -0.80 -0.14
C SER A 170 17.71 -0.06 0.83
N PHE A 171 17.56 -0.54 2.07
CA PHE A 171 16.62 0.02 3.02
C PHE A 171 17.12 1.35 3.59
N GLN A 172 16.32 2.40 3.46
CA GLN A 172 16.64 3.74 3.95
C GLN A 172 15.45 4.37 4.67
N HIS A 173 15.74 4.99 5.81
CA HIS A 173 14.83 5.91 6.50
C HIS A 173 15.08 7.33 5.97
N LEU A 174 14.06 7.98 5.43
CA LEU A 174 14.17 9.33 4.87
C LEU A 174 13.71 10.42 5.86
N ILE A 175 12.65 10.14 6.63
CA ILE A 175 12.03 11.03 7.62
C ILE A 175 11.46 10.20 8.77
#